data_AF-A0A6B3ETG9-F1
#
_entry.id   AF-A0A6B3ETG9-F1
#
_cell.length_a   1.000
_cell.length_b   1.000
_cell.length_c   1.000
_cell.angle_alpha   90.00
_cell.angle_beta   90.00
_cell.angle_gamma   90.00
#
_symmetry.space_group_name_H-M   'P 1'
#
loop_
_entity.id
_entity.type
_entity.pdbx_description
1 polymer ?
#
loop_
_entity_poly.entity_id
_entity_poly.type
_entity_poly.pdbx_seq_one_letter_code
_entity_poly.pdbx_strand_id
1 'polypeptide(L)'
;EMDPDRGSALSRADMVRDIRIMKRLNINSVRTSHYPNNPLWLELADEYGLYLVGETNLETHGVNGEYPTNHPDWTKACVARAQNMVHRDKNHACA
;
A
#
# COMPACT_ATOMS: atom_id res chain seq x y z
N GLU A 1 -2.75 6.47 3.44
CA GLU A 1 -3.89 7.34 3.80
C GLU A 1 -3.68 7.83 5.23
N MET A 2 -4.12 9.04 5.57
CA MET A 2 -3.97 9.60 6.93
C MET A 2 -5.23 10.33 7.35
N ASP A 3 -5.59 10.19 8.62
CA ASP A 3 -6.63 10.96 9.29
C ASP A 3 -6.00 12.12 10.07
N PRO A 4 -6.61 13.32 10.07
CA PRO A 4 -6.05 14.51 10.73
C PRO A 4 -5.94 14.36 12.25
N ASP A 5 -6.81 13.56 12.88
CA ASP A 5 -6.85 13.42 14.34
C ASP A 5 -6.13 12.15 14.81
N ARG A 6 -6.20 11.07 14.02
CA ARG A 6 -5.69 9.74 14.36
C ARG A 6 -4.41 9.34 13.63
N GLY A 7 -3.91 10.17 12.72
CA GLY A 7 -2.75 9.86 11.89
C GLY A 7 -3.02 8.63 11.01
N SER A 8 -2.14 7.61 11.07
CA SER A 8 -2.29 6.39 10.28
C SER A 8 -3.32 5.38 10.83
N ALA A 9 -3.95 5.66 11.98
CA ALA A 9 -4.97 4.79 12.58
C ALA A 9 -6.37 5.03 11.99
N LEU A 10 -6.54 4.64 10.73
CA LEU A 10 -7.78 4.78 9.98
C LEU A 10 -8.85 3.77 10.40
N SER A 11 -10.10 4.20 10.42
CA SER A 11 -11.26 3.32 10.60
C SER A 11 -11.78 2.80 9.26
N ARG A 12 -12.62 1.75 9.29
CA ARG A 12 -13.35 1.30 8.09
C ARG A 12 -14.17 2.43 7.46
N ALA A 13 -14.77 3.30 8.28
CA ALA A 13 -15.60 4.39 7.79
C ALA A 13 -14.78 5.43 7.01
N ASP A 14 -13.53 5.69 7.42
CA ASP A 14 -12.62 6.58 6.70
C ASP A 14 -12.29 6.02 5.31
N MET A 15 -11.86 4.76 5.26
CA MET A 15 -11.51 4.09 4.01
C MET A 15 -12.70 4.03 3.03
N VAL A 16 -13.90 3.70 3.51
CA VAL A 16 -15.11 3.66 2.68
C VAL A 16 -15.51 5.06 2.19
N ARG A 17 -15.35 6.09 3.02
CA ARG A 17 -15.59 7.49 2.62
C ARG A 17 -14.68 7.86 1.46
N ASP A 18 -13.40 7.54 1.55
CA ASP A 18 -12.39 7.92 0.57
C ASP A 18 -12.61 7.16 -0.76
N ILE A 19 -12.93 5.87 -0.71
CA ILE A 19 -13.37 5.08 -1.88
C ILE A 19 -14.60 5.72 -2.54
N ARG A 20 -15.63 6.09 -1.78
CA ARG A 20 -16.84 6.72 -2.34
C ARG A 20 -16.57 8.09 -2.96
N ILE A 21 -15.64 8.87 -2.41
CA ILE A 21 -15.18 10.11 -3.04
C ILE A 21 -14.52 9.79 -4.38
N MET A 22 -13.56 8.86 -4.40
CA MET A 22 -12.85 8.46 -5.62
C MET A 22 -13.80 7.99 -6.72
N LYS A 23 -14.75 7.11 -6.40
CA LYS A 23 -15.72 6.59 -7.38
C LYS A 23 -16.65 7.67 -7.93
N ARG A 24 -17.07 8.65 -7.12
CA ARG A 24 -17.86 9.81 -7.59
C ARG A 24 -17.06 10.71 -8.53
N LEU A 25 -15.74 10.69 -8.44
CA LEU A 25 -14.83 11.44 -9.30
C LEU A 25 -14.32 10.61 -10.49
N ASN A 26 -14.93 9.44 -10.77
CA ASN A 26 -14.54 8.52 -11.84
C ASN A 26 -13.09 7.98 -11.74
N ILE A 27 -12.51 7.99 -10.54
CA ILE A 27 -11.22 7.34 -10.28
C ILE A 27 -11.42 5.82 -10.24
N ASN A 28 -10.53 5.09 -10.90
CA ASN A 28 -10.60 3.62 -11.02
C ASN A 28 -9.36 2.90 -10.46
N SER A 29 -8.33 3.61 -10.02
CA SER A 29 -7.10 3.00 -9.52
C SER A 29 -6.50 3.78 -8.36
N VAL A 30 -5.78 3.05 -7.48
CA VAL A 30 -5.06 3.60 -6.33
C VAL A 30 -3.71 2.91 -6.20
N ARG A 31 -2.67 3.69 -5.96
CA ARG A 31 -1.35 3.18 -5.56
C ARG A 31 -1.20 3.29 -4.05
N THR A 32 -0.75 2.22 -3.40
CA THR A 32 -0.53 2.16 -1.94
C THR A 32 0.80 2.83 -1.54
N SER A 33 0.96 4.11 -1.89
CA SER A 33 2.16 4.90 -1.59
C SER A 33 2.39 5.03 -0.07
N HIS A 34 3.53 4.67 0.51
CA HIS A 34 4.70 3.95 -0.06
C HIS A 34 4.97 2.67 0.75
N TYR A 35 3.89 1.95 1.06
CA TYR A 35 3.89 0.77 1.92
C TYR A 35 2.57 0.00 1.78
N PRO A 36 2.54 -1.30 2.14
CA PRO A 36 1.31 -2.07 2.09
C PRO A 36 0.29 -1.49 3.09
N ASN A 37 -0.91 -1.17 2.61
CA ASN A 37 -2.00 -0.67 3.46
C ASN A 37 -2.52 -1.75 4.43
N ASN A 38 -3.43 -1.33 5.33
CA ASN A 38 -4.24 -2.22 6.16
C ASN A 38 -4.92 -3.29 5.27
N PRO A 39 -4.91 -4.59 5.61
CA PRO A 39 -5.56 -5.64 4.81
C PRO A 39 -7.02 -5.35 4.44
N LEU A 40 -7.77 -4.67 5.31
CA LEU A 40 -9.14 -4.24 5.04
C LEU A 40 -9.26 -3.32 3.80
N TRP A 41 -8.20 -2.59 3.45
CA TRP A 41 -8.17 -1.78 2.23
C TRP A 41 -8.29 -2.62 0.96
N LEU A 42 -7.64 -3.79 0.92
CA LEU A 42 -7.70 -4.69 -0.24
C LEU A 42 -9.09 -5.33 -0.37
N GLU A 43 -9.68 -5.76 0.75
CA GLU A 43 -11.06 -6.27 0.78
C GLU A 43 -12.06 -5.24 0.26
N LEU A 44 -11.91 -3.98 0.67
CA LEU A 44 -12.76 -2.89 0.20
C LEU A 44 -12.49 -2.54 -1.28
N ALA A 45 -11.25 -2.61 -1.75
CA ALA A 45 -10.93 -2.38 -3.15
C ALA A 45 -11.51 -3.47 -4.07
N ASP A 46 -11.50 -4.74 -3.63
CA ASP A 46 -12.20 -5.84 -4.27
C ASP A 46 -13.72 -5.58 -4.32
N GLU A 47 -14.32 -5.19 -3.18
CA GLU A 47 -15.77 -4.96 -3.03
C GLU A 47 -16.27 -3.79 -3.91
N TYR A 48 -15.55 -2.66 -3.92
CA TYR A 48 -15.97 -1.43 -4.59
C TYR A 48 -15.41 -1.28 -6.02
N GLY A 49 -14.52 -2.18 -6.43
CA GLY A 49 -13.88 -2.19 -7.74
C GLY A 49 -12.91 -1.02 -7.94
N LEU A 50 -11.67 -1.19 -7.47
CA LEU A 50 -10.52 -0.33 -7.74
C LEU A 50 -9.33 -1.19 -8.15
N TYR A 51 -8.58 -0.78 -9.18
CA TYR A 51 -7.28 -1.38 -9.48
C TYR A 51 -6.25 -0.89 -8.47
N LEU A 52 -5.57 -1.79 -7.78
CA LEU A 52 -4.53 -1.44 -6.80
C LEU A 52 -3.13 -1.66 -7.37
N VAL A 53 -2.25 -0.72 -7.09
CA VAL A 53 -0.80 -0.94 -7.16
C VAL A 53 -0.30 -1.17 -5.73
N GLY A 54 0.01 -2.43 -5.42
CA GLY A 54 0.63 -2.84 -4.16
C GLY A 54 2.09 -2.40 -4.10
N GLU A 55 2.47 -1.62 -3.08
CA GLU A 55 3.82 -1.10 -2.94
C GLU A 55 4.51 -1.62 -1.67
N THR A 56 5.71 -2.17 -1.86
CA THR A 56 6.51 -2.67 -0.75
C THR A 56 6.98 -1.50 0.10
N ASN A 57 6.96 -1.66 1.43
CA ASN A 57 7.49 -0.67 2.37
C ASN A 57 9.02 -0.63 2.29
N LEU A 58 9.54 0.05 1.28
CA LEU A 58 10.96 0.15 0.98
C LEU A 58 11.25 1.50 0.31
N GLU A 59 11.59 2.49 1.12
CA GLU A 59 12.02 3.80 0.64
C GLU A 59 13.33 4.19 1.34
N THR A 60 14.35 4.55 0.54
CA THR A 60 15.69 4.93 1.02
C THR A 60 16.14 6.27 0.46
N HIS A 61 15.19 7.17 0.22
CA HIS A 61 15.46 8.49 -0.35
C HIS A 61 16.56 9.24 0.44
N GLY A 62 16.51 9.21 1.77
CA GLY A 62 17.47 9.92 2.63
C GLY A 62 18.93 9.49 2.51
N VAL A 63 19.22 8.31 1.96
CA VAL A 63 20.59 7.83 1.71
C VAL A 63 21.03 8.06 0.25
N ASN A 64 20.25 8.81 -0.54
CA ASN A 64 20.61 9.30 -1.89
C ASN A 64 21.21 8.24 -2.82
N GLY A 65 20.66 7.03 -2.79
CA GLY A 65 21.11 5.93 -3.63
C GLY A 65 22.44 5.32 -3.20
N GLU A 66 22.84 5.46 -1.94
CA GLU A 66 23.97 4.72 -1.37
C GLU A 66 23.53 3.32 -0.92
N TYR A 67 22.43 3.23 -0.16
CA TYR A 67 21.82 1.98 0.30
C TYR A 67 20.36 1.84 -0.19
N PRO A 68 19.84 0.62 -0.41
CA PRO A 68 20.54 -0.68 -0.33
C PRO A 68 21.30 -1.06 -1.60
N THR A 69 21.08 -0.36 -2.73
CA THR A 69 21.73 -0.56 -4.04
C THR A 69 22.16 -2.02 -4.34
N ASN A 70 23.46 -2.27 -4.45
CA ASN A 70 24.09 -3.57 -4.63
C ASN A 70 24.75 -4.08 -3.33
N HIS A 71 24.43 -3.50 -2.17
CA HIS A 71 24.97 -3.93 -0.88
C HIS A 71 24.30 -5.25 -0.45
N PRO A 72 25.03 -6.39 -0.47
CA PRO A 72 24.44 -7.70 -0.26
C PRO A 72 23.84 -7.86 1.15
N ASP A 73 24.38 -7.13 2.13
CA ASP A 73 23.92 -7.15 3.53
C ASP A 73 22.46 -6.72 3.68
N TRP A 74 21.94 -5.91 2.74
CA TRP A 74 20.55 -5.46 2.73
C TRP A 74 19.60 -6.39 1.96
N THR A 75 20.14 -7.31 1.13
CA THR A 75 19.34 -8.21 0.27
C THR A 75 18.26 -8.92 1.07
N LYS A 76 18.62 -9.53 2.20
CA LYS A 76 17.68 -10.30 3.03
C LYS A 76 16.54 -9.42 3.54
N ALA A 77 16.83 -8.20 3.97
CA ALA A 77 15.83 -7.27 4.51
C ALA A 77 14.89 -6.77 3.40
N CYS A 78 15.42 -6.41 2.23
CA CYS A 78 14.63 -5.97 1.08
C CYS A 78 13.71 -7.08 0.56
N VAL A 79 14.25 -8.29 0.38
CA VAL A 79 13.49 -9.45 -0.10
C VAL A 79 12.39 -9.83 0.88
N ALA A 80 12.68 -9.84 2.19
CA ALA A 80 11.67 -10.17 3.20
C ALA A 80 10.48 -9.19 3.17
N ARG A 81 10.74 -7.89 3.00
CA ARG A 81 9.67 -6.87 2.88
C ARG A 81 8.78 -7.11 1.66
N ALA A 82 9.38 -7.39 0.50
CA ALA A 82 8.65 -7.67 -0.73
C ALA A 82 7.85 -8.99 -0.64
N GLN A 83 8.50 -10.06 -0.16
CA GLN A 83 7.86 -11.37 0.02
C GLN A 83 6.66 -11.29 0.97
N ASN A 84 6.79 -10.59 2.10
CA ASN A 84 5.70 -10.47 3.07
C ASN A 84 4.47 -9.77 2.46
N MET A 85 4.67 -8.71 1.67
CA MET A 85 3.58 -8.05 0.95
C MET A 85 2.93 -9.00 -0.05
N VAL A 86 3.73 -9.60 -0.94
CA VAL A 86 3.22 -10.49 -1.99
C VAL A 86 2.46 -11.68 -1.38
N HIS A 87 3.02 -12.32 -0.36
CA HIS A 87 2.39 -13.49 0.25
C HIS A 87 1.07 -13.16 0.96
N ARG A 88 0.94 -11.95 1.51
CA ARG A 88 -0.30 -11.47 2.12
C ARG A 88 -1.36 -11.14 1.08
N ASP A 89 -0.98 -10.46 -0.02
CA ASP A 89 -1.93 -9.76 -0.90
C ASP A 89 -2.32 -10.52 -2.17
N LYS A 90 -1.52 -11.52 -2.61
CA LYS A 90 -1.63 -12.24 -3.90
C LYS A 90 -2.97 -12.88 -4.27
N ASN A 91 -3.94 -12.92 -3.36
CA ASN A 91 -5.25 -13.53 -3.59
C ASN A 91 -6.36 -12.49 -3.80
N HIS A 92 -6.06 -11.20 -3.68
CA HIS A 92 -7.01 -10.12 -3.95
C HIS A 92 -7.08 -9.85 -5.45
N ALA A 93 -8.29 -9.78 -6.01
CA ALA A 93 -8.48 -9.58 -7.44
C ALA A 93 -8.13 -8.15 -7.89
N CYS A 94 -8.15 -7.20 -6.96
CA CYS A 94 -7.75 -5.82 -7.19
C CYS A 94 -6.23 -5.64 -7.34
N ALA A 95 -5.42 -6.59 -6.85
CA ALA A 95 -3.97 -6.49 -6.69
C ALA A 95 -3.16 -7.05 -7.88
#